data_AF-A0A525J921-F1
#
_entry.id   AF-A0A525J921-F1
#
_cell.length_a   1.000
_cell.length_b   1.000
_cell.length_c   1.000
_cell.angle_alpha   90.00
_cell.angle_beta   90.00
_cell.angle_gamma   90.00
#
_symmetry.space_group_name_H-M   'P 1'
#
loop_
_entity.id
_entity.type
_entity.pdbx_description
1 polymer ?
#
loop_
_entity_poly.entity_id
_entity_poly.type
_entity_poly.pdbx_seq_one_letter_code
_entity_poly.pdbx_strand_id
1 'polypeptide(L)'
;MDQSDYNQFLDVVYDSAVDPGAWPQVLRRFAELTGAESALLIQQDEQIGKGQAIRVNVDPDAAEPYYGHFATRNVLHNTKDPVETLRKWCSNAAWATCQPAWPFAEGRRNATRPFSA
;
A
#
# COMPACT_ATOMS: atom_id res chain seq x y z
N MET A 1 8.83 16.94 -12.86
CA MET A 1 10.08 16.86 -12.07
C MET A 1 11.24 16.85 -13.04
N ASP A 2 12.17 17.77 -12.90
CA ASP A 2 13.40 17.77 -13.69
C ASP A 2 14.50 16.91 -13.01
N GLN A 3 15.66 16.78 -13.67
CA GLN A 3 16.76 15.96 -13.15
C GLN A 3 17.38 16.52 -11.86
N SER A 4 17.38 17.84 -11.69
CA SER A 4 17.94 18.49 -10.50
C SER A 4 17.05 18.22 -9.28
N ASP A 5 15.73 18.38 -9.44
CA ASP A 5 14.75 18.06 -8.40
C ASP A 5 14.85 16.60 -7.95
N TYR A 6 15.02 15.69 -8.92
CA TYR A 6 15.18 14.26 -8.64
C TYR A 6 16.45 13.96 -7.84
N ASN A 7 17.58 14.54 -8.24
CA ASN A 7 18.85 14.33 -7.54
C ASN A 7 18.79 14.87 -6.10
N GLN A 8 18.23 16.07 -5.90
CA GLN A 8 18.03 16.63 -4.56
C GLN A 8 17.08 15.79 -3.70
N PHE A 9 16.04 15.23 -4.31
CA PHE A 9 15.16 14.30 -3.59
C PHE A 9 15.90 13.03 -3.17
N LEU A 10 16.75 12.47 -4.04
CA LEU A 10 17.56 11.30 -3.71
C LEU A 10 18.52 11.59 -2.56
N ASP A 11 19.13 12.78 -2.49
CA ASP A 11 20.01 13.16 -1.39
C ASP A 11 19.26 13.07 -0.04
N VAL A 12 18.04 13.62 0.04
CA VAL A 12 17.19 13.54 1.24
C VAL A 12 16.81 12.10 1.58
N VAL A 13 16.56 11.26 0.57
CA VAL A 13 16.31 9.82 0.77
C VAL A 13 17.54 9.12 1.34
N TYR A 14 18.73 9.38 0.81
CA TYR A 14 19.96 8.76 1.29
C TYR A 14 20.32 9.21 2.72
N ASP A 15 20.12 10.48 3.06
CA ASP A 15 20.34 10.98 4.42
C ASP A 15 19.43 10.27 5.45
N SER A 16 18.19 9.95 5.05
CA SER A 16 17.24 9.24 5.93
C SER A 16 17.62 7.79 6.26
N ALA A 17 18.57 7.21 5.53
CA ALA A 17 19.13 5.91 5.87
C ALA A 17 20.02 5.98 7.13
N VAL A 18 20.64 7.15 7.38
CA VAL A 18 21.49 7.40 8.55
C VAL A 18 20.69 7.97 9.70
N ASP A 19 19.68 8.81 9.40
CA ASP A 19 18.73 9.35 10.38
C ASP A 19 17.28 8.93 10.04
N PRO A 20 16.75 7.87 10.67
CA PRO A 20 15.36 7.47 10.50
C PRO A 20 14.34 8.55 10.91
N GLY A 21 14.75 9.55 11.70
CA GLY A 21 13.91 10.71 12.04
C GLY A 21 13.61 11.62 10.84
N ALA A 22 14.34 11.49 9.73
CA ALA A 22 14.21 12.33 8.54
C ALA A 22 13.10 11.87 7.56
N TRP A 23 12.53 10.67 7.72
CA TRP A 23 11.47 10.16 6.83
C TRP A 23 10.23 11.07 6.67
N PRO A 24 9.76 11.80 7.71
CA PRO A 24 8.70 12.80 7.53
C PRO A 24 9.08 13.95 6.59
N GLN A 25 10.36 14.29 6.45
CA GLN A 25 10.85 15.29 5.50
C GLN A 25 10.89 14.72 4.08
N VAL A 26 11.36 13.47 3.92
CA VAL A 26 11.33 12.75 2.64
C VAL A 26 9.91 12.73 2.08
N LEU A 27 8.93 12.34 2.91
CA LEU A 27 7.53 12.25 2.47
C LEU A 27 6.92 13.61 2.12
N ARG A 28 7.25 14.67 2.87
CA ARG A 28 6.83 16.04 2.54
C ARG A 28 7.38 16.47 1.19
N ARG A 29 8.68 16.27 0.96
CA ARG A 29 9.32 16.62 -0.31
C ARG A 29 8.74 15.82 -1.48
N PHE A 30 8.46 14.54 -1.26
CA PHE A 30 7.83 13.69 -2.26
C PHE A 30 6.42 14.19 -2.62
N ALA A 31 5.61 14.56 -1.64
CA ALA A 31 4.28 15.14 -1.86
C ALA A 31 4.36 16.45 -2.67
N GLU A 32 5.27 17.36 -2.31
CA GLU A 32 5.50 18.60 -3.04
C GLU A 32 5.87 18.37 -4.51
N LEU A 33 6.84 17.48 -4.77
CA LEU A 33 7.35 17.21 -6.12
C LEU A 33 6.33 16.54 -7.04
N THR A 34 5.40 15.77 -6.46
CA THR A 34 4.35 15.06 -7.19
C THR A 34 3.04 15.85 -7.26
N GLY A 35 2.93 16.94 -6.49
CA GLY A 35 1.67 17.67 -6.30
C GLY A 35 0.63 16.87 -5.51
N ALA A 36 1.06 15.84 -4.76
CA ALA A 36 0.16 15.04 -3.93
C ALA A 36 -0.25 15.82 -2.67
N GLU A 37 -1.51 15.68 -2.27
CA GLU A 37 -2.04 16.32 -1.06
C GLU A 37 -1.46 15.70 0.22
N SER A 38 -1.15 14.40 0.18
CA SER A 38 -0.59 13.64 1.30
C SER A 38 0.36 12.55 0.82
N ALA A 39 1.20 12.07 1.73
CA ALA A 39 2.10 10.94 1.49
C ALA A 39 2.21 10.06 2.74
N LEU A 40 2.37 8.76 2.51
CA LEU A 40 2.51 7.77 3.57
C LEU A 40 3.63 6.78 3.24
N LEU A 41 4.42 6.44 4.26
CA LEU A 41 5.33 5.30 4.24
C LEU A 41 4.81 4.26 5.23
N ILE A 42 4.49 3.06 4.75
CA ILE A 42 3.97 1.97 5.57
C ILE A 42 5.03 0.88 5.65
N GLN A 43 5.41 0.51 6.86
CA GLN A 43 6.20 -0.68 7.15
C GLN A 43 5.28 -1.70 7.83
N GLN A 44 5.04 -2.83 7.17
CA GLN A 44 4.17 -3.88 7.66
C GLN A 44 4.90 -5.21 7.71
N ASP A 45 4.70 -5.94 8.81
CA ASP A 45 5.02 -7.35 8.94
C ASP A 45 3.80 -8.17 8.49
N GLU A 46 3.93 -8.80 7.33
CA GLU A 46 2.84 -9.58 6.73
C GLU A 46 2.56 -10.91 7.46
N GLN A 47 3.46 -11.39 8.32
CA GLN A 47 3.25 -12.63 9.07
C GLN A 47 2.32 -12.43 10.26
N ILE A 48 2.50 -11.32 10.97
CA ILE A 48 1.75 -11.00 12.19
C ILE A 48 0.72 -9.88 11.99
N GLY A 49 0.71 -9.27 10.81
CA GLY A 49 -0.22 -8.23 10.42
C GLY A 49 -0.09 -6.92 11.19
N LYS A 50 1.08 -6.69 11.79
CA LYS A 50 1.40 -5.45 12.50
C LYS A 50 2.18 -4.55 11.59
N GLY A 51 1.91 -3.26 11.67
CA GLY A 51 2.66 -2.27 10.92
C GLY A 51 2.68 -0.93 11.62
N GLN A 52 3.59 -0.10 11.17
CA GLN A 52 3.68 1.31 11.51
C GLN A 52 3.67 2.13 10.23
N ALA A 53 3.20 3.36 10.31
CA ALA A 53 3.24 4.26 9.17
C ALA A 53 3.65 5.66 9.59
N ILE A 54 4.47 6.28 8.75
CA ILE A 54 4.80 7.69 8.81
C ILE A 54 3.86 8.39 7.82
N ARG A 55 3.19 9.45 8.27
CA ARG A 55 2.14 10.13 7.51
C ARG A 55 2.42 11.62 7.50
N VAL A 56 2.22 12.25 6.35
CA VAL A 56 2.29 13.71 6.19
C VAL A 56 1.01 14.20 5.53
N ASN A 57 0.45 15.28 6.07
CA ASN A 57 -0.82 15.87 5.64
C ASN A 57 -2.00 14.89 5.62
N VAL A 58 -1.97 13.87 6.49
CA VAL A 58 -3.10 12.97 6.72
C VAL A 58 -3.77 13.40 8.01
N ASP A 59 -5.09 13.45 8.00
CA ASP A 59 -5.89 13.65 9.20
C ASP A 59 -5.50 12.59 10.27
N PRO A 60 -5.05 12.99 11.47
CA PRO A 60 -4.69 12.05 12.53
C PRO A 60 -5.84 11.12 12.91
N ASP A 61 -7.09 11.57 12.76
CA ASP A 61 -8.29 10.81 13.11
C ASP A 61 -8.73 9.85 11.99
N ALA A 62 -8.18 9.97 10.77
CA ALA A 62 -8.51 9.08 9.65
C ALA A 62 -7.92 7.67 9.78
N ALA A 63 -6.89 7.51 10.62
CA ALA A 63 -6.22 6.22 10.80
C ALA A 63 -7.14 5.19 11.46
N GLU A 64 -7.82 5.56 12.55
CA GLU A 64 -8.59 4.61 13.34
C GLU A 64 -9.79 4.01 12.59
N PRO A 65 -10.62 4.78 11.85
CA PRO A 65 -11.66 4.22 11.00
C PRO A 65 -11.10 3.30 9.92
N TYR A 66 -9.98 3.67 9.31
CA TYR A 66 -9.33 2.88 8.26
C TYR A 66 -8.87 1.53 8.81
N TYR A 67 -8.07 1.52 9.88
CA TYR A 67 -7.53 0.28 10.44
C TYR A 67 -8.62 -0.55 11.13
N GLY A 68 -9.62 0.08 11.77
CA GLY A 68 -10.75 -0.63 12.37
C GLY A 68 -11.58 -1.40 11.33
N HIS A 69 -11.79 -0.83 10.14
CA HIS A 69 -12.58 -1.48 9.09
C HIS A 69 -11.74 -2.32 8.12
N PHE A 70 -10.69 -1.77 7.51
CA PHE A 70 -9.99 -2.42 6.41
C PHE A 70 -8.92 -3.41 6.88
N ALA A 71 -8.21 -3.12 7.98
CA ALA A 71 -7.16 -4.03 8.45
C ALA A 71 -7.72 -5.37 8.95
N THR A 72 -8.92 -5.37 9.52
CA THR A 72 -9.64 -6.59 9.94
C THR A 72 -10.08 -7.46 8.75
N ARG A 73 -10.12 -6.89 7.54
CA ARG A 73 -10.46 -7.57 6.28
C ARG A 73 -9.24 -7.85 5.41
N ASN A 74 -8.03 -7.50 5.86
CA ASN A 74 -6.82 -7.87 5.14
C ASN A 74 -6.74 -9.38 5.04
N VAL A 75 -6.69 -9.90 3.83
CA VAL A 75 -6.81 -11.34 3.61
C VAL A 75 -5.56 -12.06 4.09
N LEU A 76 -4.39 -11.43 4.02
CA LEU A 76 -3.16 -11.99 4.58
C LEU A 76 -3.26 -12.19 6.10
N HIS A 77 -4.10 -11.42 6.80
CA HIS A 77 -4.37 -11.63 8.23
C HIS A 77 -5.43 -12.71 8.50
N ASN A 78 -6.21 -13.08 7.48
CA ASN A 78 -7.33 -14.00 7.61
C ASN A 78 -7.06 -15.36 6.92
N THR A 79 -5.86 -15.58 6.36
CA THR A 79 -5.45 -16.87 5.82
C THR A 79 -4.63 -17.65 6.84
N LYS A 80 -4.73 -18.99 6.79
CA LYS A 80 -3.99 -19.89 7.70
C LYS A 80 -2.48 -19.92 7.43
N ASP A 81 -2.09 -19.68 6.19
CA ASP A 81 -0.70 -19.64 5.75
C ASP A 81 -0.50 -18.42 4.83
N PRO A 82 -0.16 -17.25 5.40
CA PRO A 82 0.04 -16.02 4.65
C PRO A 82 1.16 -16.13 3.61
N VAL A 83 2.23 -16.88 3.94
CA VAL A 83 3.40 -17.06 3.06
C VAL A 83 3.01 -17.84 1.82
N GLU A 84 2.32 -18.96 2.00
CA GLU A 84 1.85 -19.76 0.87
C GLU A 84 0.77 -19.05 0.05
N THR A 85 -0.06 -18.24 0.71
CA THR A 85 -1.03 -17.36 0.03
C THR A 85 -0.32 -16.37 -0.89
N LEU A 86 0.74 -15.71 -0.41
CA LEU A 86 1.55 -14.78 -1.22
C LEU A 86 2.26 -15.49 -2.38
N ARG A 87 2.82 -16.69 -2.17
CA ARG A 87 3.47 -17.46 -3.25
C ARG A 87 2.52 -17.82 -4.38
N LYS A 88 1.25 -18.09 -4.05
CA LYS A 88 0.19 -18.41 -5.01
C LYS A 88 -0.56 -17.18 -5.50
N TRP A 89 -0.19 -15.98 -5.03
CA TRP A 89 -0.86 -14.77 -5.44
C TRP A 89 -0.52 -14.44 -6.88
N CYS A 90 -1.51 -14.61 -7.75
CA CYS A 90 -1.47 -14.11 -9.11
C CYS A 90 -2.23 -12.79 -9.18
N SER A 91 -1.53 -11.73 -9.58
CA SER A 91 -2.20 -10.48 -9.93
C SER A 91 -3.09 -10.73 -11.14
N ASN A 92 -4.25 -10.08 -11.19
CA ASN A 92 -5.26 -10.29 -12.24
C ASN A 92 -4.78 -9.94 -13.67
N ALA A 93 -3.53 -9.53 -13.86
CA ALA A 93 -2.93 -9.25 -15.16
C ALA A 93 -2.57 -10.52 -15.97
N ALA A 94 -2.54 -11.72 -15.35
CA ALA A 94 -2.12 -12.98 -15.99
C ALA A 94 -3.19 -14.08 -15.95
N TRP A 95 -4.43 -13.75 -16.34
CA TRP A 95 -5.61 -14.63 -16.27
C TRP A 95 -5.52 -15.93 -17.09
N ALA A 96 -4.53 -16.09 -17.99
CA ALA A 96 -4.44 -17.25 -18.86
C ALA A 96 -3.74 -18.48 -18.23
N THR A 97 -2.97 -18.33 -17.15
CA THR A 97 -2.06 -19.41 -16.69
C THR A 97 -2.11 -19.72 -15.20
N CYS A 98 -2.86 -18.98 -14.40
CA CYS A 98 -2.85 -19.14 -12.95
C CYS A 98 -4.20 -19.63 -12.39
N GLN A 99 -4.19 -20.77 -11.69
CA GLN A 99 -5.35 -21.22 -10.92
C GLN A 99 -5.56 -20.28 -9.72
N PRO A 100 -6.77 -19.71 -9.52
CA PRO A 100 -7.00 -18.82 -8.40
C PRO A 100 -6.90 -19.62 -7.09
N ALA A 101 -6.00 -19.21 -6.20
CA ALA A 101 -5.85 -19.80 -4.87
C ALA A 101 -6.98 -19.41 -3.89
N TRP A 102 -8.10 -18.88 -4.39
CA TRP A 102 -9.09 -18.18 -3.59
C TRP A 102 -10.47 -18.87 -3.59
N PRO A 103 -11.04 -19.20 -2.42
CA PRO A 103 -12.30 -19.94 -2.33
C PRO A 103 -13.56 -19.08 -2.61
N PHE A 104 -13.42 -17.79 -2.94
CA PHE A 104 -14.58 -16.91 -3.24
C PHE A 104 -14.82 -16.65 -4.74
N ALA A 105 -14.06 -17.30 -5.63
CA ALA A 105 -14.16 -17.07 -7.07
C ALA A 105 -15.44 -17.63 -7.73
N GLU A 106 -16.22 -18.48 -7.04
CA GLU A 106 -17.40 -19.11 -7.62
C GLU A 106 -18.66 -18.21 -7.69
N GLY A 107 -18.67 -17.06 -7.01
CA GLY A 107 -19.88 -16.23 -6.85
C GLY A 107 -20.06 -15.04 -7.80
N ARG A 108 -19.04 -14.64 -8.59
CA ARG A 108 -19.09 -13.35 -9.35
C ARG A 108 -19.06 -13.50 -10.88
N ARG A 109 -19.70 -14.53 -11.43
CA ARG A 109 -19.88 -14.64 -12.90
C ARG A 109 -20.99 -13.78 -13.49
N ASN A 110 -21.83 -13.11 -12.70
CA ASN A 110 -22.94 -12.28 -13.23
C ASN A 110 -23.03 -10.93 -12.52
N ALA A 111 -22.25 -9.94 -12.94
CA ALA A 111 -22.54 -8.53 -12.67
C ALA A 111 -21.83 -7.59 -13.66
N THR A 112 -22.05 -7.78 -14.96
CA THR A 112 -21.94 -6.67 -15.91
C THR A 112 -23.23 -5.85 -15.80
N ARG A 113 -23.17 -4.72 -15.10
CA ARG A 113 -24.03 -3.58 -15.39
C ARG A 113 -23.14 -2.41 -15.80
N PRO A 114 -23.39 -1.79 -16.97
CA PRO A 114 -22.67 -0.59 -17.33
C PRO A 114 -23.09 0.55 -16.37
N PHE A 115 -22.10 1.30 -15.89
CA PHE A 115 -22.33 2.61 -15.32
C PHE A 115 -22.83 3.52 -16.45
N SER A 116 -24.06 4.01 -16.34
CA SER A 116 -24.55 5.13 -17.14
C SER A 116 -24.27 6.42 -16.35
N ALA A 117 -23.79 7.43 -17.10
CA ALA A 117 -23.47 8.77 -16.66
C ALA A 117 -24.69 9.55 -16.11
#